data_AF-A0A2S8GUV4-F1
#
_entry.id   AF-A0A2S8GUV4-F1
#
_cell.length_a   1.000
_cell.length_b   1.000
_cell.length_c   1.000
_cell.angle_alpha   90.00
_cell.angle_beta   90.00
_cell.angle_gamma   90.00
#
_symmetry.space_group_name_H-M   'P 1'
#
loop_
_entity.id
_entity.type
_entity.pdbx_description
1 polymer ?
#
loop_
_entity_poly.entity_id
_entity_poly.type
_entity_poly.pdbx_seq_one_letter_code
_entity_poly.pdbx_strand_id
1 'polypeptide(L)' 'MANEKAKLLLENANDYFEKITAIQCALSLGMPMEEIEEYLDWLRLLRAEKCEMASSAVSPSA' A
#
# COMPACT_ATOMS: atom_id res chain seq x y z
N MET A 1 -5.96 1.36 17.99
CA MET A 1 -6.79 0.31 17.36
C MET A 1 -7.66 0.80 16.18
N ALA A 2 -7.78 2.11 15.90
CA ALA A 2 -8.47 2.60 14.70
C ALA A 2 -7.64 2.43 13.40
N ASN A 3 -6.32 2.35 13.53
CA ASN A 3 -5.39 2.29 12.40
C ASN A 3 -5.44 0.99 11.59
N GLU A 4 -5.86 -0.14 12.15
CA GLU A 4 -5.85 -1.42 11.43
C GLU A 4 -6.85 -1.46 10.27
N LYS A 5 -8.05 -0.90 10.45
CA LYS A 5 -9.05 -0.77 9.37
C LYS A 5 -8.59 0.17 8.27
N ALA A 6 -7.96 1.29 8.62
CA ALA A 6 -7.40 2.23 7.66
C ALA A 6 -6.28 1.58 6.82
N LYS A 7 -5.38 0.85 7.46
CA LYS A 7 -4.28 0.11 6.80
C LYS A 7 -4.79 -0.95 5.83
N LEU A 8 -5.82 -1.71 6.23
CA LEU A 8 -6.48 -2.70 5.37
C LEU A 8 -7.09 -2.07 4.10
N LEU A 9 -7.72 -0.89 4.22
CA LEU A 9 -8.26 -0.16 3.07
C LEU A 9 -7.15 0.32 2.13
N LEU A 10 -6.06 0.87 2.69
CA LEU A 10 -4.91 1.33 1.91
C LEU A 10 -4.18 0.17 1.20
N GLU A 11 -4.14 -1.01 1.81
CA GLU A 11 -3.51 -2.19 1.24
C GLU A 11 -4.32 -2.78 0.08
N ASN A 12 -5.66 -2.81 0.21
CA ASN A 12 -6.57 -3.33 -0.81
C ASN A 12 -6.78 -2.35 -1.97
N ALA A 13 -6.55 -1.05 -1.76
CA ALA A 13 -6.70 -0.05 -2.81
C ALA A 13 -5.70 -0.28 -3.95
N ASN A 14 -6.18 -0.87 -5.04
CA ASN A 14 -5.42 -1.04 -6.28
C ASN A 14 -5.74 0.06 -7.28
N ASP A 15 -6.98 0.52 -7.30
CA ASP A 15 -7.44 1.58 -8.19
C ASP A 15 -7.21 2.98 -7.61
N TYR A 16 -7.08 3.96 -8.51
CA TYR A 16 -6.90 5.36 -8.13
C TYR A 16 -8.05 5.88 -7.26
N PHE A 17 -9.28 5.48 -7.61
CA PHE A 17 -10.48 5.86 -6.86
C PHE A 17 -10.54 5.22 -5.47
N GLU A 18 -10.15 3.94 -5.36
CA GLU A 18 -10.05 3.25 -4.08
C GLU A 18 -8.98 3.87 -3.18
N LYS A 19 -7.85 4.32 -3.74
CA LYS A 19 -6.81 5.00 -2.95
C LYS A 19 -7.33 6.29 -2.34
N ILE A 20 -8.04 7.12 -3.13
CA ILE A 20 -8.64 8.36 -2.61
C ILE A 20 -9.65 8.03 -1.50
N THR A 21 -10.48 7.01 -1.70
CA THR A 21 -11.47 6.57 -0.71
C THR A 21 -10.81 6.06 0.55
N ALA A 22 -9.73 5.27 0.43
CA ALA A 22 -8.97 4.75 1.56
C ALA A 22 -8.30 5.86 2.37
N ILE A 23 -7.72 6.87 1.71
CA ILE A 23 -7.13 8.05 2.36
C ILE A 23 -8.20 8.84 3.12
N GLN A 24 -9.36 9.10 2.50
CA GLN A 24 -10.46 9.81 3.16
C GLN A 24 -11.01 9.03 4.37
N CYS A 25 -11.10 7.69 4.25
CA CYS A 25 -11.46 6.84 5.38
C CYS A 25 -10.42 6.88 6.49
N ALA A 26 -9.12 6.82 6.16
CA ALA A 26 -8.03 6.89 7.13
C ALA A 26 -8.04 8.21 7.91
N LEU A 27 -8.24 9.33 7.20
CA LEU A 27 -8.42 10.65 7.83
C LEU A 27 -9.65 10.69 8.75
N SER A 28 -10.77 10.11 8.32
CA SER A 28 -12.01 10.05 9.12
C SER A 28 -11.87 9.15 10.36
N LEU A 29 -10.97 8.18 10.32
CA LEU A 29 -10.63 7.28 11.43
C LEU A 29 -9.62 7.92 12.41
N GLY A 30 -9.15 9.13 12.13
CA GLY A 30 -8.22 9.88 12.98
C GLY A 30 -6.75 9.58 12.72
N MET A 31 -6.40 8.96 11.59
CA MET A 31 -5.01 8.81 11.17
C MET A 31 -4.51 10.15 10.59
N PRO A 32 -3.39 10.71 11.09
CA PRO A 32 -2.82 11.92 10.53
C PRO A 32 -2.27 11.66 9.12
N MET A 33 -2.28 12.69 8.28
CA MET A 33 -1.80 12.62 6.89
C MET A 33 -0.37 12.07 6.80
N GLU A 34 0.49 12.47 7.74
CA GLU A 34 1.90 12.04 7.80
C GLU A 34 2.03 10.51 7.94
N GLU A 35 1.26 9.89 8.86
CA GLU A 35 1.23 8.43 8.99
C GLU A 35 0.66 7.74 7.74
N ILE A 36 -0.31 8.37 7.06
CA ILE A 36 -0.90 7.84 5.81
C ILE A 36 0.15 7.84 4.70
N GLU A 37 0.90 8.93 4.55
CA GLU A 37 1.95 9.07 3.53
C GLU A 37 3.08 8.08 3.76
N GLU A 38 3.57 7.95 5.00
CA GLU A 38 4.58 6.95 5.36
C GLU A 38 4.09 5.52 5.04
N TYR A 39 2.82 5.21 5.34
CA TYR A 39 2.27 3.89 5.05
C TYR A 39 2.11 3.62 3.55
N LEU A 40 1.72 4.63 2.78
CA LEU A 40 1.61 4.53 1.32
C LEU A 40 2.97 4.37 0.65
N ASP A 41 4.01 5.04 1.16
CA ASP A 41 5.37 4.91 0.67
C ASP A 41 5.91 3.50 0.95
N TRP A 42 5.72 3.00 2.17
CA TRP A 42 6.03 1.61 2.52
C TRP A 42 5.30 0.60 1.63
N LEU A 43 4.00 0.81 1.36
CA LEU A 43 3.23 -0.06 0.45
C LEU A 43 3.77 -0.02 -0.99
N ARG A 44 4.26 1.13 -1.47
CA ARG A 44 4.91 1.21 -2.79
C ARG A 44 6.20 0.40 -2.81
N LEU A 45 7.04 0.53 -1.79
CA LEU A 45 8.28 -0.23 -1.66
C LEU A 45 8.02 -1.74 -1.60
N LEU A 46 7.04 -2.17 -0.80
CA LEU A 46 6.64 -3.57 -0.67
C LEU A 46 6.14 -4.16 -2.00
N ARG A 47 5.36 -3.39 -2.77
CA ARG A 47 4.87 -3.81 -4.09
C ARG A 47 5.99 -3.84 -5.14
N ALA A 48 6.96 -2.95 -5.04
CA ALA A 48 8.14 -2.92 -5.91
C ALA A 48 9.04 -4.14 -5.65
N GLU A 49 9.32 -4.46 -4.38
CA GLU A 49 10.12 -5.63 -3.99
C GLU A 49 9.48 -6.94 -4.46
N LYS A 50 8.15 -7.06 -4.36
CA LYS A 50 7.39 -8.20 -4.88
C LYS A 50 7.52 -8.36 -6.40
N CYS A 51 7.71 -7.28 -7.16
CA CYS A 51 7.97 -7.34 -8.60
C CYS A 51 9.41 -7.77 -8.92
N GLU A 52 10.41 -7.33 -8.14
CA GLU A 52 11.81 -7.71 -8.35
C GLU A 52 12.06 -9.21 -8.11
N MET A 53 11.39 -9.81 -7.12
CA MET A 53 11.46 -11.26 -6.88
C MET A 53 10.79 -12.08 -7.98
N ALA A 54 9.75 -11.56 -8.64
CA ALA A 54 9.16 -12.21 -9.81
C ALA A 54 10.09 -12.14 -11.04
N SER A 55 10.90 -11.09 -11.16
CA SER A 55 11.86 -10.93 -12.27
C SER A 55 13.15 -11.75 -12.10
N SER A 56 13.55 -12.06 -10.86
CA SER A 56 14.73 -12.90 -10.60
C SER A 56 14.46 -14.40 -10.71
N ALA A 57 13.19 -14.82 -10.77
CA ALA A 57 12.79 -16.21 -10.98
C ALA A 57 12.89 -16.68 -12.44
N VAL A 58 13.26 -15.79 -13.38
CA VAL A 58 13.64 -16.16 -14.74
C VAL A 58 15.14 -15.93 -14.93
N SER A 59 15.94 -16.84 -14.39
CA SER A 59 17.27 -17.10 -14.95
C SER A 59 17.18 -18.25 -15.95
N PRO A 60 17.98 -18.18 -17.03
CA PRO A 60 17.71 -18.81 -18.31
C PRO A 60 18.23 -20.25 -18.35
N SER A 61 17.65 -21.04 -19.26
CA SER A 61 18.18 -22.34 -19.67
C SER A 61 19.69 -22.30 -19.90
N ALA A 62 20.40 -23.24 -19.28
CA ALA A 62 21.64 -23.81 -19.77
C ALA A 62 21.64 -25.32 -19.43
#